data_AF-A0A2U0E313-F1
#
_entry.id   AF-A0A2U0E313-F1
#
_cell.length_a   1.000
_cell.length_b   1.000
_cell.length_c   1.000
_cell.angle_alpha   90.00
_cell.angle_beta   90.00
_cell.angle_gamma   90.00
#
_symmetry.space_group_name_H-M   'P 1'
#
loop_
_entity.id
_entity.type
_entity.pdbx_description
1 polymer ?
#
loop_
_entity_poly.entity_id
_entity_poly.type
_entity_poly.pdbx_seq_one_letter_code
_entity_poly.pdbx_strand_id
1 'polypeptide(L)'
;MKNIQLIDLEKHSNSKYELIADKIYKNTEENIYVFAVNFDLEEEEDSQYPLEDVLDKFYLHVSDFIDEDAFYSSKNISLELAGALADVQNAIQSIIGKRVYNSEYIGEDGITYVKLVIE
;
A
#
# COMPACT_ATOMS: atom_id res chain seq x y z
N MET A 1 -3.14 -5.41 8.23
CA MET A 1 -1.81 -5.29 7.63
C MET A 1 -0.81 -4.91 8.72
N LYS A 2 0.31 -5.61 8.80
CA LYS A 2 1.40 -5.35 9.75
C LYS A 2 2.76 -5.62 9.10
N ASN A 3 3.84 -5.31 9.83
CA ASN A 3 5.21 -5.47 9.35
C ASN A 3 5.44 -4.80 7.98
N ILE A 4 4.80 -3.66 7.76
CA ILE A 4 4.78 -2.98 6.47
C ILE A 4 6.16 -2.37 6.20
N GLN A 5 6.80 -2.79 5.10
CA GLN A 5 8.17 -2.42 4.76
C GLN A 5 8.32 -2.05 3.29
N LEU A 6 9.22 -1.11 3.01
CA LEU A 6 9.62 -0.79 1.64
C LEU A 6 10.60 -1.84 1.11
N ILE A 7 10.29 -2.37 -0.06
CA ILE A 7 11.14 -3.35 -0.75
C ILE A 7 11.73 -2.74 -2.03
N ASP A 8 12.85 -3.30 -2.48
CA ASP A 8 13.45 -2.95 -3.77
C ASP A 8 12.95 -3.92 -4.84
N LEU A 9 12.65 -3.42 -6.03
CA LEU A 9 12.31 -4.25 -7.19
C LEU A 9 13.39 -4.12 -8.25
N GLU A 10 13.86 -5.25 -8.80
CA GLU A 10 14.87 -5.25 -9.85
C GLU A 10 14.46 -4.41 -11.07
N LYS A 11 13.15 -4.37 -11.38
CA LYS A 11 12.59 -3.59 -12.50
C LYS A 11 12.86 -2.09 -12.40
N HIS A 12 13.11 -1.54 -11.21
CA HIS A 12 13.46 -0.13 -11.01
C HIS A 12 14.88 0.21 -11.44
N SER A 13 15.72 -0.77 -11.76
CA SER A 13 17.13 -0.56 -12.15
C SER A 13 17.32 -0.15 -13.60
N ASN A 14 16.25 -0.07 -14.41
CA ASN A 14 16.34 0.30 -15.83
C ASN A 14 16.01 1.78 -16.06
N SER A 15 16.26 2.26 -17.28
CA SER A 15 16.11 3.68 -17.65
C SER A 15 14.68 4.23 -17.61
N LYS A 16 13.66 3.38 -17.44
CA LYS A 16 12.26 3.82 -17.33
C LYS A 16 11.95 4.41 -15.96
N TYR A 17 12.76 4.09 -14.95
CA TYR A 17 12.56 4.54 -13.58
C TYR A 17 13.67 5.51 -13.17
N GLU A 18 13.27 6.64 -12.60
CA GLU A 18 14.18 7.64 -12.01
C GLU A 18 14.02 7.63 -10.50
N LEU A 19 15.10 7.46 -9.74
CA LEU A 19 15.06 7.53 -8.28
C LEU A 19 14.81 8.98 -7.82
N ILE A 20 13.73 9.21 -7.09
CA ILE A 20 13.31 10.54 -6.62
C ILE A 20 13.66 10.75 -5.15
N ALA A 21 13.46 9.72 -4.33
CA ALA A 21 13.81 9.67 -2.93
C ALA A 21 14.04 8.19 -2.53
N ASP A 22 14.41 7.93 -1.27
CA ASP A 22 14.66 6.56 -0.78
C ASP A 22 13.49 5.63 -1.13
N LYS A 23 13.74 4.68 -2.04
CA LYS A 23 12.79 3.71 -2.60
C LYS A 23 11.51 4.29 -3.23
N ILE A 24 11.54 5.56 -3.63
CA ILE A 24 10.50 6.21 -4.42
C ILE A 24 11.05 6.48 -5.81
N TYR A 25 10.40 5.95 -6.83
CA TYR A 25 10.82 6.07 -8.21
C TYR A 25 9.75 6.79 -9.03
N LYS A 26 10.15 7.53 -10.05
CA LYS A 26 9.26 8.04 -11.09
C LYS A 26 9.29 7.10 -12.28
N ASN A 27 8.15 6.52 -12.65
CA ASN A 27 7.99 5.88 -13.96
C ASN A 27 7.89 6.98 -15.01
N THR A 28 8.91 7.07 -15.87
CA THR A 28 9.04 8.13 -16.89
C THR A 28 8.11 7.96 -18.09
N GLU A 29 7.65 6.73 -18.36
CA GLU A 29 6.72 6.44 -19.45
C GLU A 29 5.28 6.88 -19.10
N GLU A 30 4.89 6.65 -17.84
CA GLU A 30 3.54 6.97 -17.35
C GLU A 30 3.46 8.31 -16.59
N ASN A 31 4.62 8.91 -16.32
CA ASN A 31 4.77 10.14 -15.54
C ASN A 31 4.09 10.05 -14.16
N ILE A 32 4.25 8.91 -13.48
CA ILE A 32 3.71 8.63 -12.15
C ILE A 32 4.82 8.21 -11.17
N TYR A 33 4.56 8.32 -9.86
CA TYR A 33 5.50 7.93 -8.81
C TYR A 33 5.07 6.60 -8.22
N VAL A 34 6.05 5.73 -8.01
CA VAL A 34 5.85 4.35 -7.54
C VAL A 34 6.75 4.04 -6.37
N PHE A 35 6.29 3.13 -5.51
CA PHE A 35 7.08 2.50 -4.47
C PHE A 35 6.59 1.07 -4.27
N ALA A 36 7.47 0.18 -3.82
CA ALA A 36 7.12 -1.20 -3.56
C ALA A 36 7.06 -1.49 -2.06
N VAL A 37 6.07 -2.27 -1.67
CA VAL A 37 5.76 -2.57 -0.27
C VAL A 37 5.55 -4.07 -0.09
N ASN A 38 6.06 -4.60 1.02
CA ASN A 38 5.70 -5.91 1.55
C ASN A 38 5.02 -5.75 2.91
N PHE A 39 4.00 -6.55 3.16
CA PHE A 39 3.27 -6.56 4.43
C PHE A 39 2.65 -7.93 4.71
N ASP A 40 2.33 -8.15 5.99
CA ASP A 40 1.58 -9.33 6.42
C ASP A 40 0.11 -8.95 6.69
N LEU A 41 -0.80 -9.80 6.23
CA LEU A 41 -2.20 -9.82 6.60
C LEU A 41 -2.37 -10.49 7.97
N GLU A 42 -3.30 -9.96 8.76
CA GLU A 42 -3.76 -10.60 9.99
C GLU A 42 -4.78 -11.71 9.69
N GLU A 43 -5.15 -12.49 10.71
CA GLU A 43 -5.97 -13.70 10.54
C GLU A 43 -7.31 -13.41 9.87
N GLU A 44 -8.00 -12.36 10.34
CA GLU A 44 -9.32 -11.91 9.89
C GLU A 44 -9.28 -11.05 8.62
N GLU A 45 -8.10 -10.74 8.09
CA GLU A 45 -7.94 -9.89 6.91
C GLU A 45 -7.84 -10.73 5.64
N ASP A 46 -8.32 -10.16 4.54
CA ASP A 46 -8.06 -10.67 3.20
C ASP A 46 -7.14 -9.71 2.43
N SER A 47 -6.88 -10.01 1.17
CA SER A 47 -5.99 -9.18 0.35
C SER A 47 -6.62 -7.86 -0.09
N GLN A 48 -7.92 -7.65 0.13
CA GLN A 48 -8.63 -6.42 -0.19
C GLN A 48 -8.68 -5.47 1.01
N TYR A 49 -9.04 -5.95 2.21
CA TYR A 49 -9.15 -5.11 3.40
C TYR A 49 -8.07 -5.45 4.43
N PRO A 50 -7.28 -4.46 4.89
CA PRO A 50 -7.51 -3.01 4.83
C PRO A 50 -6.85 -2.26 3.66
N LEU A 51 -6.32 -2.98 2.65
CA LEU A 51 -5.57 -2.37 1.55
C LEU A 51 -6.39 -1.34 0.77
N GLU A 52 -7.64 -1.63 0.39
CA GLU A 52 -8.50 -0.73 -0.39
C GLU A 52 -8.67 0.63 0.30
N ASP A 53 -8.94 0.63 1.61
CA ASP A 53 -9.06 1.86 2.39
C ASP A 53 -7.73 2.66 2.46
N VAL A 54 -6.58 1.97 2.42
CA VAL A 54 -5.27 2.64 2.32
C VAL A 54 -5.12 3.30 0.95
N LEU A 55 -5.47 2.59 -0.12
CA LEU A 55 -5.42 3.13 -1.48
C LEU A 55 -6.32 4.36 -1.61
N ASP A 56 -7.55 4.28 -1.13
CA ASP A 56 -8.50 5.39 -1.16
C ASP A 56 -8.05 6.57 -0.30
N LYS A 57 -7.59 6.32 0.93
CA LYS A 57 -7.16 7.38 1.86
C LYS A 57 -5.97 8.18 1.33
N PHE A 58 -5.05 7.52 0.63
CA PHE A 58 -3.84 8.13 0.12
C PHE A 58 -3.86 8.34 -1.40
N TYR A 59 -5.01 8.20 -2.07
CA TYR A 59 -5.13 8.38 -3.53
C TYR A 59 -4.11 7.55 -4.34
N LEU A 60 -3.90 6.30 -3.94
CA LEU A 60 -3.00 5.36 -4.59
C LEU A 60 -3.77 4.32 -5.41
N HIS A 61 -3.07 3.60 -6.28
CA HIS A 61 -3.53 2.36 -6.89
C HIS A 61 -2.41 1.33 -6.92
N VAL A 62 -2.77 0.06 -7.08
CA VAL A 62 -1.80 -1.00 -7.37
C VAL A 62 -1.34 -0.85 -8.81
N SER A 63 -0.05 -0.58 -9.03
CA SER A 63 0.55 -0.55 -10.36
C SER A 63 1.09 -1.92 -10.77
N ASP A 64 1.44 -2.77 -9.81
CA ASP A 64 1.93 -4.12 -10.09
C ASP A 64 1.66 -5.10 -8.94
N PHE A 65 1.27 -6.32 -9.31
CA PHE A 65 1.18 -7.46 -8.42
C PHE A 65 2.48 -8.26 -8.55
N ILE A 66 3.39 -8.09 -7.60
CA ILE A 66 4.74 -8.69 -7.68
C ILE A 66 4.68 -10.22 -7.68
N ASP A 67 3.71 -10.76 -6.93
CA ASP A 67 3.33 -12.16 -6.96
C ASP A 67 1.79 -12.23 -6.88
N GLU A 68 1.16 -12.35 -8.04
CA GLU A 68 -0.31 -12.39 -8.18
C GLU A 68 -0.92 -13.62 -7.49
N ASP A 69 -0.25 -14.78 -7.55
CA ASP A 69 -0.73 -16.00 -6.87
C ASP A 69 -0.69 -15.80 -5.34
N ALA A 70 0.39 -15.21 -4.82
CA ALA A 70 0.51 -14.88 -3.40
C ALA A 70 -0.55 -13.85 -2.97
N PHE A 71 -0.90 -12.88 -3.82
CA PHE A 71 -1.96 -11.91 -3.52
C PHE A 71 -3.30 -12.57 -3.17
N TYR A 72 -3.63 -13.71 -3.76
CA TYR A 72 -4.89 -14.41 -3.47
C TYR A 72 -4.79 -15.57 -2.47
N SER A 73 -3.58 -16.04 -2.18
CA SER A 73 -3.38 -17.30 -1.42
C SER A 73 -2.45 -17.21 -0.22
N SER A 74 -1.73 -16.09 -0.08
CA SER A 74 -0.74 -15.87 0.99
C SER A 74 -1.25 -14.84 2.00
N LYS A 75 -0.64 -14.87 3.18
CA LYS A 75 -0.75 -13.80 4.18
C LYS A 75 0.40 -12.79 4.08
N ASN A 76 1.48 -13.10 3.37
CA ASN A 76 2.55 -12.14 3.08
C ASN A 76 2.40 -11.67 1.63
N ILE A 77 2.20 -10.36 1.44
CA ILE A 77 1.80 -9.75 0.18
C ILE A 77 2.84 -8.71 -0.25
N SER A 78 3.23 -8.73 -1.52
CA SER A 78 4.14 -7.74 -2.10
C SER A 78 3.48 -7.05 -3.30
N LEU A 79 3.44 -5.73 -3.28
CA LEU A 79 2.81 -4.90 -4.31
C LEU A 79 3.71 -3.74 -4.70
N GLU A 80 3.55 -3.26 -5.93
CA GLU A 80 3.93 -1.89 -6.28
C GLU A 80 2.70 -1.00 -6.25
N LEU A 81 2.81 0.12 -5.55
CA LEU A 81 1.77 1.13 -5.45
C LEU A 81 2.20 2.40 -6.17
N ALA A 82 1.25 3.09 -6.77
CA ALA A 82 1.49 4.29 -7.56
C ALA A 82 0.50 5.41 -7.25
N GLY A 83 0.97 6.65 -7.41
CA GLY A 83 0.17 7.86 -7.20
C GLY A 83 0.94 9.14 -7.51
N ALA A 84 0.40 10.28 -7.10
CA ALA A 84 1.16 11.53 -7.12
C ALA A 84 2.28 11.51 -6.07
N LEU A 85 3.35 12.28 -6.30
CA LEU A 85 4.52 12.26 -5.39
C LEU A 85 4.15 12.58 -3.94
N ALA A 86 3.31 13.60 -3.72
CA ALA A 86 2.89 14.00 -2.38
C ALA A 86 2.09 12.88 -1.68
N ASP A 87 1.21 12.21 -2.43
CA ASP A 87 0.37 11.13 -1.95
C ASP A 87 1.20 9.88 -1.59
N VAL A 88 2.15 9.50 -2.45
CA VAL A 88 3.13 8.44 -2.19
C VAL A 88 3.94 8.75 -0.93
N GLN A 89 4.47 9.97 -0.80
CA GLN A 89 5.23 10.38 0.38
C GLN A 89 4.39 10.33 1.67
N ASN A 90 3.15 10.81 1.60
CA ASN A 90 2.22 10.79 2.73
C ASN A 90 1.87 9.36 3.16
N ALA A 91 1.62 8.47 2.19
CA ALA A 91 1.36 7.05 2.47
C ALA A 91 2.55 6.41 3.18
N ILE A 92 3.75 6.55 2.61
CA ILE A 92 4.99 5.99 3.17
C ILE A 92 5.21 6.47 4.62
N GLN A 93 5.08 7.79 4.86
CA GLN A 93 5.23 8.34 6.20
C GLN A 93 4.18 7.80 7.19
N SER A 94 3.00 7.46 6.70
CA SER A 94 1.88 7.05 7.53
C SER A 94 1.86 5.56 7.85
N ILE A 95 2.26 4.68 6.91
CA ILE A 95 2.01 3.24 7.03
C ILE A 95 3.28 2.40 7.28
N ILE A 96 4.47 2.87 6.90
CA ILE A 96 5.68 2.05 7.03
C ILE A 96 6.03 1.86 8.51
N GLY A 97 6.25 0.60 8.89
CA GLY A 97 6.51 0.20 10.28
C GLY A 97 5.28 0.31 11.20
N LYS A 98 4.10 0.60 10.66
CA LYS A 98 2.83 0.70 11.41
C LYS A 98 1.99 -0.56 11.27
N ARG A 99 1.00 -0.68 12.15
CA ARG A 99 -0.11 -1.61 11.98
C ARG A 99 -1.28 -0.86 11.37
N VAL A 100 -1.88 -1.40 10.32
CA VAL A 100 -3.01 -0.80 9.61
C VAL A 100 -4.12 -1.82 9.55
N TYR A 101 -5.33 -1.48 10.00
CA TYR A 101 -6.44 -2.41 10.09
C TYR A 101 -7.78 -1.68 10.07
N ASN A 102 -8.84 -2.41 9.73
CA ASN A 102 -10.20 -1.92 9.83
C ASN A 102 -10.80 -2.20 11.21
N SER A 103 -11.48 -1.20 11.77
CA SER A 103 -12.16 -1.32 13.06
C SER A 103 -13.60 -0.85 12.95
N GLU A 104 -14.50 -1.60 13.58
CA GLU A 104 -15.90 -1.20 13.70
C GLU A 104 -16.08 -0.10 14.76
N TYR A 105 -17.07 0.75 14.55
CA TYR A 105 -17.58 1.69 15.54
C TYR A 105 -19.09 1.93 15.33
N ILE A 106 -19.80 2.29 16.40
CA ILE A 106 -21.23 2.61 16.35
C ILE A 106 -21.38 4.12 16.14
N GLY A 107 -22.08 4.51 15.07
CA GLY A 107 -22.42 5.90 14.78
C GLY A 107 -23.48 6.45 15.73
N GLU A 108 -23.67 7.78 15.72
CA GLU A 108 -24.70 8.45 16.54
C GLU A 108 -26.14 8.01 16.17
N ASP A 109 -26.31 7.48 14.96
CA ASP A 109 -27.55 6.89 14.45
C ASP A 109 -27.74 5.42 14.85
N GLY A 110 -26.79 4.84 15.59
CA GLY A 110 -26.79 3.44 16.01
C GLY A 110 -26.36 2.45 14.92
N ILE A 111 -25.88 2.91 13.77
CA ILE A 111 -25.40 2.06 12.67
C ILE A 111 -23.93 1.70 12.91
N THR A 112 -23.55 0.45 12.64
CA THR A 112 -22.15 0.02 12.66
C THR A 112 -21.45 0.49 11.38
N TYR A 113 -20.34 1.19 11.54
CA TYR A 113 -19.47 1.65 10.48
C TYR A 113 -18.08 1.05 10.64
N VAL A 114 -17.35 0.98 9.54
CA VAL A 114 -15.94 0.58 9.52
C VAL A 114 -15.08 1.82 9.29
N LYS A 115 -13.96 1.91 9.99
CA LYS A 115 -12.92 2.92 9.75
C LYS A 115 -11.56 2.26 9.61
N LEU A 116 -10.71 2.85 8.77
CA LEU A 116 -9.30 2.54 8.73
C LEU A 116 -8.59 3.12 9.96
N VAL A 117 -7.80 2.28 10.64
CA VAL A 117 -6.95 2.64 11.76
C VAL A 117 -5.48 2.39 11.39
N ILE A 118 -4.61 3.32 11.78
CA ILE A 118 -3.16 3.27 11.57
C ILE A 118 -2.49 3.55 12.93
N GLU A 119 -1.72 2.58 13.44
CA GLU A 119 -1.05 2.60 14.77
C GLU A 119 0.47 2.52 14.66
#